data_AF-A0A956JIR6-F1
#
_entry.id   AF-A0A956JIR6-F1
#
_cell.length_a   1.000
_cell.length_b   1.000
_cell.length_c   1.000
_cell.angle_alpha   90.00
_cell.angle_beta   90.00
_cell.angle_gamma   90.00
#
_symmetry.space_group_name_H-M   'P 1'
#
loop_
_entity.id
_entity.type
_entity.pdbx_description
1 polymer ?
#
loop_
_entity_poly.entity_id
_entity_poly.type
_entity_poly.pdbx_seq_one_letter_code
_entity_poly.pdbx_strand_id
1 'polypeptide(L)'
;MESVVIQGVELRLSPADNLDCEWVGRPELLRQLLAAWMVLDDADYPLSPRLVGKPGVGKTTLAAPTAHALGRPLYVYQATM
;
A
#
# COMPACT_ATOMS: atom_id res chain seq x y z
N MET A 1 -5.13 -19.93 -7.07
CA MET A 1 -5.37 -19.38 -5.73
C MET A 1 -4.30 -20.01 -4.85
N GLU A 2 -3.32 -19.22 -4.42
CA GLU A 2 -2.18 -19.75 -3.66
C GLU A 2 -2.62 -20.07 -2.22
N SER A 3 -2.08 -21.16 -1.66
CA SER A 3 -2.26 -21.53 -0.27
C SER A 3 -0.92 -21.86 0.38
N VAL A 4 -0.85 -21.67 1.69
CA VAL A 4 0.32 -21.98 2.51
C VAL A 4 -0.15 -22.68 3.79
N VAL A 5 0.62 -23.67 4.25
CA VAL A 5 0.37 -24.34 5.54
C VAL A 5 1.27 -23.70 6.60
N ILE A 6 0.67 -23.07 7.60
CA ILE A 6 1.37 -22.52 8.76
C ILE A 6 0.87 -23.24 10.01
N GLN A 7 1.77 -23.92 10.72
CA GLN A 7 1.44 -24.65 11.96
C GLN A 7 0.27 -25.65 11.78
N GLY A 8 0.18 -26.31 10.62
CA GLY A 8 -0.88 -27.26 10.29
C GLY A 8 -2.20 -26.62 9.84
N VAL A 9 -2.28 -25.29 9.75
CA VAL A 9 -3.45 -24.56 9.24
C VAL A 9 -3.20 -24.17 7.79
N GLU A 10 -4.10 -24.59 6.88
CA GLU A 10 -4.08 -24.13 5.49
C GLU A 10 -4.67 -22.71 5.40
N LEU A 11 -3.83 -21.75 5.01
CA LEU A 11 -4.20 -20.37 4.76
C LEU A 11 -4.32 -20.13 3.27
N ARG A 12 -5.41 -19.46 2.86
CA ARG A 12 -5.56 -18.96 1.49
C ARG A 12 -4.95 -17.57 1.39
N LEU A 13 -4.08 -17.35 0.41
CA LEU A 13 -3.45 -16.05 0.18
C LEU A 13 -4.39 -15.18 -0.64
N SER A 14 -4.67 -13.97 -0.15
CA SER A 14 -5.40 -12.96 -0.93
C SER A 14 -4.52 -12.48 -2.09
N PRO A 15 -5.08 -12.33 -3.31
CA PRO A 15 -4.36 -11.67 -4.38
C PRO A 15 -4.15 -10.19 -4.06
N ALA A 16 -3.20 -9.56 -4.75
CA ALA A 16 -3.07 -8.11 -4.71
C ALA A 16 -4.34 -7.44 -5.26
N ASP A 17 -4.72 -6.32 -4.65
CA ASP A 17 -5.84 -5.51 -5.08
C ASP A 17 -5.48 -4.72 -6.33
N ASN A 18 -6.43 -4.64 -7.26
CA ASN A 18 -6.33 -3.80 -8.44
C ASN A 18 -7.26 -2.59 -8.29
N LEU A 19 -6.75 -1.52 -7.67
CA LEU A 19 -7.43 -0.22 -7.62
C LEU A 19 -6.88 0.69 -8.71
N ASP A 20 -7.62 0.79 -9.82
CA ASP A 20 -7.34 1.76 -10.89
C ASP A 20 -7.96 3.12 -10.53
N CYS A 21 -7.15 4.02 -9.99
CA CYS A 21 -7.57 5.38 -9.67
C CYS A 21 -6.42 6.36 -9.87
N GLU A 22 -6.76 7.60 -10.25
CA GLU A 22 -5.78 8.68 -10.42
C GLU A 22 -5.80 9.60 -9.19
N TRP A 23 -4.60 10.02 -8.74
CA TRP A 23 -4.48 11.03 -7.71
C TRP A 23 -4.61 12.44 -8.29
N VAL A 24 -5.72 13.11 -7.99
CA VAL A 24 -6.02 14.45 -8.54
C VAL A 24 -5.62 15.56 -7.55
N GLY A 25 -4.76 16.47 -8.01
CA GLY A 25 -4.31 17.62 -7.23
C GLY A 25 -3.35 17.26 -6.10
N ARG A 26 -2.68 18.27 -5.52
CA ARG A 26 -1.67 18.09 -4.44
C ARG A 26 -0.62 17.00 -4.77
N PRO A 27 0.10 17.11 -5.89
CA PRO A 27 1.12 16.11 -6.28
C PRO A 27 2.24 15.98 -5.24
N GLU A 28 2.40 16.96 -4.35
CA GLU A 28 3.35 16.93 -3.24
C GLU A 28 3.06 15.81 -2.26
N LEU A 29 1.79 15.46 -2.02
CA LEU A 29 1.43 14.37 -1.10
C LEU A 29 1.86 13.01 -1.67
N LEU A 30 1.66 12.80 -2.97
CA LEU A 30 2.15 11.61 -3.65
C LEU A 30 3.67 11.55 -3.59
N ARG A 31 4.35 12.67 -3.86
CA ARG A 31 5.82 12.77 -3.78
C ARG A 31 6.35 12.46 -2.37
N GLN A 32 5.70 12.96 -1.32
CA GLN A 32 6.05 12.67 0.07
C GLN A 32 5.88 11.18 0.39
N LEU A 33 4.79 10.58 -0.06
CA LEU A 33 4.53 9.16 0.17
C LEU A 33 5.54 8.27 -0.57
N LEU A 34 5.87 8.60 -1.81
CA LEU A 34 6.93 7.93 -2.58
C LEU A 34 8.29 8.05 -1.89
N ALA A 35 8.65 9.24 -1.40
CA ALA A 35 9.91 9.46 -0.69
C ALA A 35 9.99 8.65 0.61
N ALA A 36 8.89 8.54 1.36
CA ALA A 36 8.85 7.76 2.60
C ALA A 36 9.01 6.24 2.38
N TRP A 37 8.72 5.75 1.17
CA TRP A 37 8.87 4.34 0.78
C TRP A 37 10.14 4.05 -0.02
N MET A 38 10.92 5.07 -0.34
CA MET A 38 12.16 4.92 -1.09
C MET A 38 13.21 4.21 -0.25
N VAL A 39 13.82 3.18 -0.83
CA VAL A 39 14.93 2.39 -0.26
C VAL A 39 16.10 2.58 -1.22
N LEU A 40 17.22 3.11 -0.73
CA LEU A 40 18.38 3.48 -1.56
C LEU A 40 19.49 2.43 -1.50
N ASP A 41 19.63 1.75 -0.36
CA ASP A 41 20.56 0.66 -0.13
C ASP A 41 19.82 -0.62 0.30
N ASP A 42 20.40 -1.78 0.04
CA ASP A 42 19.82 -3.08 0.42
C ASP A 42 19.68 -3.23 1.96
N ALA A 43 20.46 -2.48 2.74
CA ALA A 43 20.35 -2.42 4.19
C ALA A 43 19.26 -1.47 4.72
N ASP A 44 18.65 -0.65 3.85
CA ASP A 44 17.65 0.33 4.27
C ASP A 44 16.27 -0.30 4.47
N TYR A 45 15.54 0.21 5.46
CA TYR A 45 14.12 -0.09 5.64
C TYR A 45 13.26 1.11 5.23
N PRO A 46 12.11 0.88 4.57
CA PRO A 46 11.19 1.96 4.26
C PRO A 46 10.57 2.52 5.55
N LEU A 47 10.24 3.81 5.55
CA LEU A 47 9.73 4.51 6.74
C LEU A 47 8.28 4.14 7.12
N SER A 48 7.61 3.28 6.35
CA SER A 48 6.26 2.76 6.63
C SER A 48 5.27 3.84 7.13
N PRO A 49 5.01 4.88 6.32
CA PRO A 49 4.27 6.07 6.72
C PRO A 49 2.80 5.80 7.08
N ARG A 50 2.30 6.54 8.06
CA ARG A 50 0.89 6.55 8.46
C ARG A 50 0.16 7.76 7.88
N LEU A 51 -0.87 7.52 7.07
CA LEU A 51 -1.74 8.57 6.54
C LEU A 51 -2.84 8.94 7.54
N VAL A 52 -2.85 10.19 8.01
CA VAL A 52 -3.83 10.70 8.99
C VAL A 52 -4.72 11.75 8.34
N GLY A 53 -6.03 11.66 8.54
CA GLY A 53 -6.99 12.64 8.03
C GLY A 53 -8.43 12.16 8.16
N LYS A 54 -9.39 13.09 8.00
CA LYS A 54 -10.83 12.81 8.08
C LYS A 54 -11.25 11.66 7.14
N PRO A 55 -12.34 10.93 7.43
CA PRO A 55 -12.92 10.00 6.46
C PRO A 55 -13.19 10.68 5.11
N GLY A 56 -13.03 9.96 4.00
CA GLY A 56 -13.32 10.47 2.65
C GLY A 56 -12.26 11.39 2.02
N VAL A 57 -11.16 11.73 2.68
CA VAL A 57 -10.12 12.63 2.12
C VAL A 57 -9.18 11.97 1.09
N GLY A 58 -9.48 10.75 0.63
CA GLY A 58 -8.70 10.06 -0.40
C GLY A 58 -7.44 9.33 0.10
N LYS A 59 -7.36 8.94 1.39
CA LYS A 59 -6.19 8.19 1.91
C LYS A 59 -5.90 6.90 1.15
N THR A 60 -6.94 6.10 0.90
CA THR A 60 -6.84 4.86 0.11
C THR A 60 -6.54 5.16 -1.35
N THR A 61 -7.18 6.20 -1.91
CA THR A 61 -6.96 6.69 -3.28
C THR A 61 -5.55 7.22 -3.51
N LEU A 62 -4.85 7.70 -2.47
CA LEU A 62 -3.44 8.10 -2.55
C LEU A 62 -2.49 6.88 -2.53
N ALA A 63 -2.86 5.82 -1.81
CA ALA A 63 -2.02 4.62 -1.66
C ALA A 63 -1.90 3.83 -2.97
N ALA A 64 -2.99 3.69 -3.75
CA ALA A 64 -2.98 2.90 -4.98
C ALA A 64 -2.04 3.46 -6.08
N PRO A 65 -2.08 4.76 -6.45
CA PRO A 65 -1.12 5.38 -7.36
C PRO A 65 0.33 5.29 -6.86
N THR A 66 0.53 5.34 -5.55
CA THR A 66 1.88 5.18 -4.95
C THR A 66 2.42 3.77 -5.21
N ALA A 67 1.61 2.73 -4.92
CA ALA A 67 2.01 1.35 -5.15
C ALA A 67 2.31 1.10 -6.64
N HIS A 68 1.44 1.62 -7.53
CA HIS A 68 1.64 1.55 -8.98
C HIS A 68 2.94 2.24 -9.41
N ALA A 69 3.21 3.46 -8.93
CA ALA A 69 4.44 4.20 -9.25
C ALA A 69 5.71 3.52 -8.72
N LEU A 70 5.63 2.75 -7.63
CA LEU A 70 6.74 1.96 -7.10
C LEU A 70 6.88 0.58 -7.77
N GLY A 71 5.93 0.19 -8.64
CA GLY A 71 5.88 -1.17 -9.22
C GLY A 71 5.66 -2.25 -8.16
N ARG A 72 4.96 -1.94 -7.06
CA ARG A 72 4.72 -2.85 -5.94
C ARG A 72 3.26 -3.31 -5.92
N PRO A 73 2.96 -4.56 -5.51
CA PRO A 73 1.59 -5.01 -5.32
C PRO A 73 0.91 -4.25 -4.18
N LEU A 74 -0.37 -3.91 -4.37
CA LEU A 74 -1.21 -3.27 -3.36
C LEU A 74 -2.00 -4.33 -2.60
N TYR A 75 -2.06 -4.22 -1.28
CA TYR A 75 -2.95 -5.02 -0.45
C TYR A 75 -3.71 -4.11 0.52
N VAL A 76 -5.04 -4.24 0.55
CA VAL A 76 -5.93 -3.44 1.38
C VAL A 76 -6.64 -4.35 2.36
N TYR A 77 -6.41 -4.12 3.66
CA TYR A 77 -7.02 -4.90 4.72
C TYR A 77 -7.90 -4.02 5.61
N GLN A 78 -9.10 -4.49 5.95
CA GLN A 78 -9.95 -3.86 6.95
C GLN A 78 -9.51 -4.33 8.35
N ALA A 79 -9.06 -3.39 9.18
CA ALA A 79 -8.53 -3.69 10.52
C ALA A 79 -9.61 -3.79 11.61
N THR A 80 -10.90 -3.74 11.25
CA THR A 80 -12.04 -3.81 12.18
C THR A 80 -13.10 -4.75 11.64
N MET A 81 -13.78 -5.50 12.52
CA MET A 81 -15.02 -6.22 12.20
C MET A 81 -16.21 -5.28 12.34
#